data_AF-A0A9C8Q1B5-F1
#
_entry.id   AF-A0A9C8Q1B5-F1
#
_cell.length_a   1.000
_cell.length_b   1.000
_cell.length_c   1.000
_cell.angle_alpha   90.00
_cell.angle_beta   90.00
_cell.angle_gamma   90.00
#
_symmetry.space_group_name_H-M   'P 1'
#
loop_
_entity.id
_entity.type
_entity.pdbx_description
1 polymer ?
#
loop_
_entity_poly.entity_id
_entity_poly.type
_entity_poly.pdbx_seq_one_letter_code
_entity_poly.pdbx_strand_id
1 'polypeptide(L)'
;MKSLHIRDTSDIGACGADTIIDVRSPSEFAEDHIPGAINLPVLSDAERIQIGTIYKQVSSFTARKIGAALVAQNAAGHLTNALADKTGEWQPLVYCWRGGQRSGSFASILDQVGWRVQLLDGGYRSYRRLIVDTLYHKPLCYRIKLIEGGTGTGKTRLLHHLAKAGEQILDLEGLANHRGSLFGEQAGGQPSQKMFETRLAQELDGLDPARLTWIEAESS
;
A
#
# COMPACT_ATOMS: atom_id res chain seq x y z
N MET A 1 -3.11 12.73 19.23
CA MET A 1 -3.32 11.80 18.08
C MET A 1 -4.79 11.61 17.71
N LYS A 2 -5.11 11.70 16.41
CA LYS A 2 -6.45 11.46 15.84
C LYS A 2 -6.49 10.07 15.18
N SER A 3 -7.56 9.30 15.40
CA SER A 3 -7.78 8.03 14.70
C SER A 3 -8.51 8.27 13.38
N LEU A 4 -8.00 7.70 12.28
CA LEU A 4 -8.64 7.69 10.96
C LEU A 4 -9.32 6.34 10.75
N HIS A 5 -10.65 6.36 10.63
CA HIS A 5 -11.44 5.18 10.27
C HIS A 5 -11.80 5.28 8.78
N ILE A 6 -11.43 4.26 8.02
CA ILE A 6 -11.71 4.19 6.58
C ILE A 6 -12.87 3.25 6.28
N ARG A 7 -13.72 3.66 5.34
CA ARG A 7 -14.82 2.90 4.74
C ARG A 7 -14.59 2.69 3.25
N ASP A 8 -13.80 3.57 2.64
CA ASP A 8 -13.40 3.54 1.25
C ASP A 8 -11.90 3.84 1.11
N THR A 9 -11.29 3.41 0.01
CA THR A 9 -9.87 3.69 -0.30
C THR A 9 -9.62 5.19 -0.46
N SER A 10 -10.60 5.93 -0.99
CA SER A 10 -10.54 7.39 -1.15
C SER A 10 -10.42 8.16 0.17
N ASP A 11 -10.83 7.57 1.30
CA ASP A 11 -10.72 8.19 2.63
C ASP A 11 -9.25 8.45 3.02
N ILE A 12 -8.31 7.67 2.48
CA ILE A 12 -6.87 7.89 2.67
C ILE A 12 -6.43 9.19 1.98
N GLY A 13 -6.85 9.41 0.74
CA GLY A 13 -6.54 10.66 0.01
C GLY A 13 -7.20 11.88 0.64
N ALA A 14 -8.42 11.71 1.18
CA ALA A 14 -9.19 12.78 1.81
C ALA A 14 -8.74 13.15 3.24
N CYS A 15 -7.86 12.37 3.87
CA CYS A 15 -7.49 12.59 5.28
C CYS A 15 -6.58 13.81 5.52
N GLY A 16 -6.05 14.43 4.46
CA GLY A 16 -5.25 15.65 4.52
C GLY A 16 -3.88 15.47 5.17
N ALA A 17 -3.34 14.24 5.22
CA ALA A 17 -1.99 14.00 5.71
C ALA A 17 -0.94 14.40 4.67
N ASP A 18 0.13 15.07 5.10
CA ASP A 18 1.25 15.46 4.25
C ASP A 18 2.11 14.26 3.84
N THR A 19 2.10 13.21 4.66
CA THR A 19 2.90 12.01 4.43
C THR A 19 2.22 10.80 5.05
N ILE A 20 2.11 9.72 4.28
CA ILE A 20 1.64 8.43 4.77
C ILE A 20 2.89 7.61 5.14
N ILE A 21 2.93 7.10 6.37
CA ILE A 21 4.08 6.40 6.93
C ILE A 21 3.69 4.98 7.30
N ASP A 22 4.27 4.03 6.59
CA ASP A 22 4.24 2.61 6.93
C ASP A 22 5.39 2.29 7.90
N VAL A 23 5.06 1.93 9.13
CA VAL A 23 6.08 1.53 10.12
C VAL A 23 6.31 0.02 10.20
N ARG A 24 5.70 -0.76 9.29
CA ARG A 24 5.98 -2.20 9.16
C ARG A 24 7.41 -2.44 8.69
N SER A 25 7.87 -3.68 8.80
CA SER A 25 9.23 -4.02 8.37
C SER A 25 9.39 -3.88 6.84
N PRO A 26 10.62 -3.75 6.33
CA PRO A 26 10.85 -3.56 4.89
C PRO A 26 10.21 -4.65 4.02
N SER A 27 10.27 -5.92 4.43
CA SER A 27 9.61 -7.01 3.69
C SER A 27 8.08 -6.89 3.67
N GLU A 28 7.44 -6.45 4.76
CA GLU A 28 6.00 -6.23 4.81
C GLU A 28 5.57 -5.08 3.87
N PHE A 29 6.39 -4.03 3.76
CA PHE A 29 6.15 -2.89 2.86
C PHE A 29 6.39 -3.26 1.39
N ALA A 30 7.46 -4.00 1.10
CA ALA A 30 7.78 -4.47 -0.25
C ALA A 30 6.74 -5.46 -0.78
N GLU A 31 6.11 -6.25 0.10
CA GLU A 31 5.02 -7.14 -0.28
C GLU A 31 3.83 -6.35 -0.82
N ASP A 32 3.35 -5.34 -0.09
CA ASP A 32 2.32 -4.39 -0.53
C ASP A 32 2.21 -3.25 0.50
N HIS A 33 1.78 -2.06 0.09
CA HIS A 33 1.62 -0.92 0.99
C HIS A 33 0.54 0.05 0.50
N ILE A 34 0.12 0.97 1.36
CA ILE A 34 -0.80 2.03 0.94
C ILE A 34 -0.08 2.93 -0.09
N PRO A 35 -0.69 3.20 -1.24
CA PRO A 35 -0.07 4.02 -2.28
C PRO A 35 0.37 5.39 -1.78
N GLY A 36 1.56 5.82 -2.20
CA GLY A 36 2.18 7.07 -1.74
C GLY A 36 2.78 7.01 -0.33
N ALA A 37 2.71 5.87 0.36
CA ALA A 37 3.36 5.71 1.65
C ALA A 37 4.88 5.59 1.53
N ILE A 38 5.61 6.17 2.49
CA ILE A 38 7.02 5.90 2.72
C ILE A 38 7.19 4.84 3.82
N ASN A 39 8.26 4.07 3.77
CA ASN A 39 8.57 3.10 4.82
C ASN A 39 9.55 3.68 5.85
N LEU A 40 9.09 3.85 7.08
CA LEU A 40 9.92 4.18 8.24
C LEU A 40 9.78 3.06 9.27
N PRO A 41 10.45 1.91 9.05
CA PRO A 41 10.23 0.72 9.85
C PRO A 41 10.61 0.96 11.31
N VAL A 42 9.73 0.60 12.24
CA VAL A 42 10.06 0.63 13.68
C VAL A 42 10.70 -0.67 14.15
N LEU A 43 10.70 -1.70 13.30
CA LEU A 43 11.47 -2.92 13.44
C LEU A 43 12.00 -3.34 12.07
N SER A 44 13.27 -3.74 12.00
CA SER A 44 13.81 -4.46 10.84
C SER A 44 13.13 -5.82 10.67
N ASP A 45 13.36 -6.49 9.52
CA ASP A 45 12.83 -7.83 9.29
C ASP A 45 13.34 -8.84 10.33
N ALA A 46 14.62 -8.77 10.69
CA ALA A 46 15.23 -9.64 11.68
C ALA A 46 14.65 -9.38 13.09
N GLU A 47 14.53 -8.11 13.49
CA GLU A 47 13.92 -7.71 14.75
C GLU A 47 12.45 -8.14 14.83
N ARG A 48 11.69 -7.98 13.73
CA ARG A 48 10.29 -8.42 13.66
C ARG A 48 10.17 -9.92 13.89
N ILE A 49 11.02 -10.71 13.24
CA ILE A 49 11.04 -12.17 13.42
C ILE A 49 11.38 -12.52 14.86
N GLN A 50 12.43 -11.92 15.42
CA GLN A 50 12.86 -12.15 16.81
C GLN A 50 11.73 -11.84 17.81
N ILE A 51 11.13 -10.66 17.73
CA ILE A 51 10.03 -10.24 18.61
C ILE A 51 8.81 -11.14 18.45
N GLY A 52 8.48 -11.51 17.20
CA GLY A 52 7.40 -12.45 16.91
C GLY A 52 7.60 -13.82 17.54
N THR A 53 8.83 -14.33 17.51
CA THR A 53 9.23 -15.60 18.14
C THR A 53 9.11 -15.51 19.66
N ILE A 54 9.68 -14.49 20.29
CA ILE A 54 9.60 -14.28 21.75
C ILE A 54 8.14 -14.15 22.21
N TYR A 55 7.32 -13.43 21.43
CA TYR A 55 5.90 -13.24 21.76
C TYR A 55 5.14 -14.57 21.80
N LYS A 56 5.42 -15.45 20.83
CA LYS A 56 4.75 -16.76 20.72
C LYS A 56 5.30 -17.82 21.67
N GLN A 57 6.62 -17.85 21.85
CA GLN A 57 7.30 -18.97 22.51
C GLN A 57 7.66 -18.69 23.97
N VAL A 58 7.80 -17.42 24.36
CA VAL A 58 8.28 -17.04 25.70
C VAL A 58 7.19 -16.31 26.48
N SER A 59 6.89 -15.07 26.10
CA SER A 59 5.90 -14.25 26.79
C SER A 59 5.57 -12.98 26.01
N SER A 60 4.28 -12.63 26.00
CA SER A 60 3.80 -11.37 25.42
C SER A 60 4.38 -10.14 26.12
N PHE A 61 4.68 -10.22 27.43
CA PHE A 61 5.24 -9.11 28.18
C PHE A 61 6.72 -8.88 27.81
N THR A 62 7.51 -9.94 27.76
CA THR A 62 8.93 -9.86 27.38
C THR A 62 9.09 -9.34 25.95
N ALA A 63 8.29 -9.84 25.01
CA ALA A 63 8.28 -9.34 23.64
C ALA A 63 7.90 -7.85 23.56
N ARG A 64 6.91 -7.41 24.34
CA ARG A 64 6.53 -5.99 24.41
C ARG A 64 7.65 -5.12 24.98
N LYS A 65 8.32 -5.56 26.05
CA LYS A 65 9.43 -4.83 26.66
C LYS A 65 10.59 -4.62 25.67
N ILE A 66 11.04 -5.70 25.02
CA ILE A 66 12.15 -5.64 24.06
C ILE A 66 11.71 -4.85 22.82
N GLY A 67 10.51 -5.12 22.30
CA GLY A 67 9.96 -4.42 21.14
C GLY A 67 9.82 -2.93 21.37
N ALA A 68 9.40 -2.48 22.56
CA ALA A 68 9.30 -1.06 22.88
C ALA A 68 10.67 -0.35 22.85
N ALA A 69 11.73 -1.00 23.34
CA ALA A 69 13.08 -0.46 23.30
C ALA A 69 13.58 -0.30 21.85
N LEU A 70 13.38 -1.32 21.00
CA LEU A 70 13.75 -1.26 19.58
C LEU A 70 12.97 -0.20 18.82
N VAL A 71 11.65 -0.11 19.06
CA VAL A 71 10.80 0.93 18.44
C VAL A 71 11.29 2.31 18.82
N ALA A 72 11.64 2.56 20.10
CA ALA A 72 12.16 3.85 20.53
C ALA A 72 13.52 4.18 19.88
N GLN A 73 14.42 3.20 19.79
CA GLN A 73 15.71 3.36 19.13
C GLN A 73 15.57 3.69 17.64
N ASN A 74 14.74 2.93 16.93
CA ASN A 74 14.50 3.13 15.50
C ASN A 74 13.76 4.45 15.25
N ALA A 75 12.82 4.82 16.12
CA ALA A 75 12.14 6.11 16.06
C ALA A 75 13.11 7.28 16.19
N ALA A 76 14.07 7.20 17.12
CA ALA A 76 15.11 8.21 17.26
C ALA A 76 15.93 8.35 15.97
N GLY A 77 16.28 7.23 15.33
CA GLY A 77 16.96 7.24 14.03
C GLY A 77 16.15 7.93 12.92
N HIS A 78 14.84 7.74 12.88
CA HIS A 78 13.98 8.42 11.90
C HIS A 78 13.89 9.93 12.16
N LEU A 79 13.78 10.33 13.44
CA LEU A 79 13.75 11.73 13.86
C LEU A 79 15.02 12.50 13.45
N THR A 80 16.20 11.88 13.60
CA THR A 80 17.47 12.52 13.26
C THR A 80 17.81 12.47 11.76
N ASN A 81 17.04 11.71 10.97
CA ASN A 81 17.31 11.51 9.55
C ASN A 81 16.08 11.90 8.70
N ALA A 82 15.24 10.93 8.33
CA ALA A 82 14.14 11.13 7.38
C ALA A 82 13.13 12.21 7.79
N LEU A 83 13.04 12.51 9.09
CA LEU A 83 12.13 13.51 9.64
C LEU A 83 12.84 14.78 10.15
N ALA A 84 14.17 14.90 10.00
CA ALA A 84 14.95 15.99 10.58
C ALA A 84 14.50 17.38 10.09
N ASP A 85 14.10 17.47 8.83
CA ASP A 85 13.70 18.74 8.19
C ASP A 85 12.20 19.05 8.30
N LYS A 86 11.43 18.24 9.05
CA LYS A 86 9.98 18.45 9.20
C LYS A 86 9.69 19.58 10.19
N THR A 87 8.93 20.57 9.74
CA THR A 87 8.49 21.70 10.57
C THR A 87 7.27 21.33 11.43
N GLY A 88 6.90 22.17 12.38
CA GLY A 88 5.79 21.90 13.31
C GLY A 88 4.40 21.81 12.66
N GLU A 89 4.23 22.28 11.42
CA GLU A 89 2.95 22.22 10.70
C GLU A 89 2.70 20.86 10.04
N TRP A 90 3.73 20.03 9.90
CA TRP A 90 3.67 18.73 9.22
C TRP A 90 2.78 17.73 9.96
N GLN A 91 1.94 17.01 9.21
CA GLN A 91 0.91 16.11 9.72
C GLN A 91 1.00 14.73 9.06
N PRO A 92 1.61 13.73 9.72
CA PRO A 92 1.69 12.39 9.17
C PRO A 92 0.44 11.54 9.46
N LEU A 93 0.12 10.64 8.53
CA LEU A 93 -0.71 9.46 8.78
C LEU A 93 0.22 8.27 9.01
N VAL A 94 0.16 7.65 10.18
CA VAL A 94 1.01 6.52 10.56
C VAL A 94 0.17 5.24 10.64
N TYR A 95 0.69 4.14 10.10
CA TYR A 95 0.06 2.85 10.24
C TYR A 95 1.06 1.71 10.40
N CYS A 96 0.60 0.62 11.00
CA CYS A 96 1.27 -0.68 10.98
C CYS A 96 0.28 -1.75 10.49
N TRP A 97 0.61 -3.04 10.62
CA TRP A 97 -0.28 -4.11 10.14
C TRP A 97 -1.73 -4.03 10.69
N ARG A 98 -1.92 -3.73 11.98
CA ARG A 98 -3.22 -3.76 12.67
C ARG A 98 -3.60 -2.46 13.39
N GLY A 99 -2.83 -1.37 13.21
CA GLY A 99 -3.05 -0.13 13.97
C GLY A 99 -2.80 -0.29 15.48
N GLY A 100 -1.93 -1.25 15.86
CA GLY A 100 -1.65 -1.58 17.26
C GLY A 100 -0.39 -0.90 17.81
N GLN A 101 0.32 -1.61 18.69
CA GLN A 101 1.46 -1.07 19.46
C GLN A 101 2.58 -0.50 18.59
N ARG A 102 2.91 -1.08 17.42
CA ARG A 102 4.00 -0.59 16.56
C ARG A 102 3.77 0.86 16.11
N SER A 103 2.63 1.11 15.45
CA SER A 103 2.25 2.45 15.01
C SER A 103 1.91 3.37 16.18
N GLY A 104 1.25 2.84 17.22
CA GLY A 104 0.89 3.63 18.40
C GLY A 104 2.10 4.18 19.16
N SER A 105 3.14 3.36 19.38
CA SER A 105 4.37 3.81 20.05
C SER A 105 5.14 4.84 19.24
N PHE A 106 5.28 4.63 17.92
CA PHE A 106 5.94 5.60 17.05
C PHE A 106 5.17 6.92 16.97
N ALA A 107 3.85 6.84 16.77
CA ALA A 107 2.97 8.01 16.75
C ALA A 107 2.99 8.76 18.09
N SER A 108 3.09 8.07 19.22
CA SER A 108 3.23 8.72 20.53
C SER A 108 4.52 9.52 20.63
N ILE A 109 5.64 9.02 20.10
CA ILE A 109 6.90 9.77 20.06
C ILE A 109 6.75 11.02 19.18
N LEU A 110 6.16 10.88 17.99
CA LEU A 110 5.93 12.00 17.07
C LEU A 110 4.95 13.05 17.65
N ASP A 111 3.91 12.62 18.35
CA ASP A 111 2.93 13.49 19.03
C ASP A 111 3.60 14.28 20.17
N GLN A 112 4.54 13.67 20.90
CA GLN A 112 5.34 14.35 21.93
C GLN A 112 6.33 15.37 21.38
N VAL A 113 6.78 15.22 20.11
CA VAL A 113 7.54 16.27 19.41
C VAL A 113 6.66 17.48 19.07
N GLY A 114 5.34 17.28 18.97
CA GLY A 114 4.35 18.33 18.72
C GLY A 114 3.64 18.23 17.36
N TRP A 115 3.90 17.18 16.57
CA TRP A 115 3.22 16.98 15.29
C TRP A 115 1.81 16.45 15.44
N ARG A 116 0.91 16.84 14.53
CA ARG A 116 -0.47 16.37 14.51
C ARG A 116 -0.57 15.02 13.82
N VAL A 117 -0.27 13.96 14.57
CA VAL A 117 -0.24 12.60 14.04
C VAL A 117 -1.65 12.01 13.92
N GLN A 118 -1.96 11.49 12.74
CA GLN A 118 -3.11 10.63 12.48
C GLN A 118 -2.67 9.16 12.54
N LEU A 119 -3.50 8.29 13.11
CA LEU A 119 -3.30 6.84 13.12
C LEU A 119 -4.37 6.17 12.28
N LEU A 120 -3.98 5.29 11.36
CA LEU A 120 -4.95 4.46 10.64
C LEU A 120 -5.52 3.39 11.55
N ASP A 121 -6.82 3.49 11.85
CA ASP A 121 -7.53 2.48 12.61
C ASP A 121 -7.57 1.14 11.86
N GLY A 122 -7.30 0.05 12.59
CA GLY A 122 -7.14 -1.27 12.01
C GLY A 122 -5.88 -1.45 11.13
N GLY A 123 -5.09 -0.40 10.91
CA GLY A 123 -3.83 -0.42 10.16
C GLY A 123 -3.97 -0.85 8.71
N TYR A 124 -2.89 -1.30 8.10
CA TYR A 124 -2.90 -1.80 6.72
C TYR A 124 -3.92 -2.93 6.49
N ARG A 125 -4.25 -3.73 7.51
CA ARG A 125 -5.30 -4.76 7.40
C ARG A 125 -6.68 -4.18 7.06
N SER A 126 -7.04 -3.01 7.60
CA SER A 126 -8.34 -2.39 7.27
C SER A 126 -8.35 -1.94 5.80
N TYR A 127 -7.25 -1.32 5.35
CA TYR A 127 -7.07 -0.96 3.94
C TYR A 127 -7.15 -2.19 3.02
N ARG A 128 -6.41 -3.26 3.36
CA ARG A 128 -6.43 -4.49 2.58
C ARG A 128 -7.81 -5.12 2.48
N ARG A 129 -8.62 -5.03 3.53
CA ARG A 129 -10.01 -5.51 3.48
C ARG A 129 -10.84 -4.74 2.46
N LEU A 130 -10.64 -3.42 2.31
CA LEU A 130 -11.33 -2.62 1.31
C LEU A 130 -10.93 -3.00 -0.12
N ILE A 131 -9.64 -3.27 -0.36
CA ILE A 131 -9.16 -3.75 -1.65
C ILE A 131 -9.85 -5.07 -2.02
N VAL A 132 -9.82 -6.05 -1.10
CA VAL A 132 -10.46 -7.35 -1.33
C VAL A 132 -11.97 -7.21 -1.55
N ASP A 133 -12.65 -6.41 -0.72
CA ASP A 133 -14.09 -6.18 -0.85
C ASP A 133 -14.44 -5.57 -2.21
N THR A 134 -13.66 -4.59 -2.67
CA THR A 134 -13.85 -3.90 -3.95
C THR A 134 -13.65 -4.83 -5.14
N LEU A 135 -12.61 -5.68 -5.12
CA LEU A 135 -12.29 -6.55 -6.25
C LEU A 135 -13.11 -7.84 -6.31
N TYR A 136 -13.52 -8.39 -5.16
CA TYR A 136 -14.12 -9.72 -5.09
C TYR A 136 -15.58 -9.76 -4.62
N HIS A 137 -16.09 -8.69 -4.01
CA HIS A 137 -17.41 -8.71 -3.38
C HIS A 137 -18.34 -7.61 -3.90
N LYS A 138 -17.82 -6.49 -4.41
CA LYS A 138 -18.61 -5.45 -5.03
C LYS A 138 -18.81 -5.70 -6.53
N PRO A 139 -20.00 -5.44 -7.07
CA PRO A 139 -20.20 -5.41 -8.52
C PRO A 139 -19.33 -4.35 -9.17
N LEU A 140 -18.62 -4.71 -10.24
CA LEU A 140 -17.87 -3.76 -11.05
C LEU A 140 -18.84 -3.00 -11.97
N CYS A 141 -19.14 -1.75 -11.62
CA CYS A 141 -20.06 -0.88 -12.36
C CYS A 141 -19.42 -0.22 -13.61
N TYR A 142 -18.39 -0.84 -14.21
CA TYR A 142 -17.64 -0.26 -15.33
C TYR A 142 -18.13 -0.81 -16.67
N ARG A 143 -18.22 0.06 -17.68
CA ARG A 143 -18.48 -0.35 -19.06
C ARG A 143 -17.17 -0.84 -19.70
N ILE A 144 -16.95 -2.15 -19.67
CA ILE A 144 -15.71 -2.77 -20.14
C ILE A 144 -15.84 -3.27 -21.58
N LYS A 145 -14.81 -3.04 -22.41
CA LYS A 145 -14.64 -3.66 -23.72
C LYS A 145 -13.27 -4.32 -23.83
N LEU A 146 -13.29 -5.60 -24.17
CA LEU A 146 -12.11 -6.43 -24.25
C LEU A 146 -11.47 -6.34 -25.64
N ILE A 147 -10.14 -6.21 -25.68
CA ILE A 147 -9.32 -6.34 -26.87
C ILE A 147 -8.78 -7.78 -26.89
N GLU A 148 -9.35 -8.60 -27.78
CA GLU A 148 -8.95 -10.00 -27.98
C GLU A 148 -8.01 -10.16 -29.17
N GLY A 149 -7.22 -11.23 -29.16
CA GLY A 149 -6.29 -11.58 -30.22
C GLY A 149 -5.16 -12.47 -29.72
N GLY A 150 -4.48 -13.17 -30.62
CA GLY A 150 -3.37 -14.06 -30.26
C GLY A 150 -2.19 -13.33 -29.60
N THR A 151 -1.28 -14.08 -28.98
CA THR A 151 -0.05 -13.51 -28.41
C THR A 151 0.83 -12.92 -29.52
N GLY A 152 1.46 -11.77 -29.28
CA GLY A 152 2.28 -11.07 -30.28
C GLY A 152 1.52 -10.23 -31.31
N THR A 153 0.19 -10.12 -31.21
CA THR A 153 -0.65 -9.31 -32.13
C THR A 153 -0.67 -7.81 -31.81
N GLY A 154 0.09 -7.36 -30.80
CA GLY A 154 0.20 -5.94 -30.46
C GLY A 154 -0.97 -5.36 -29.67
N LYS A 155 -1.71 -6.18 -28.90
CA LYS A 155 -2.85 -5.74 -28.06
C LYS A 155 -2.47 -4.62 -27.09
N THR A 156 -1.41 -4.79 -26.31
CA THR A 156 -0.87 -3.78 -25.39
C THR A 156 -0.52 -2.49 -26.13
N ARG A 157 0.07 -2.59 -27.34
CA ARG A 157 0.37 -1.43 -28.18
C ARG A 157 -0.90 -0.71 -28.62
N LEU A 158 -1.94 -1.42 -29.03
CA LEU A 158 -3.24 -0.84 -29.38
C LEU A 158 -3.88 -0.16 -28.16
N LEU A 159 -3.85 -0.81 -26.99
CA LEU A 159 -4.36 -0.26 -25.73
C LEU A 159 -3.71 1.09 -25.41
N HIS A 160 -2.38 1.19 -25.53
CA HIS A 160 -1.67 2.46 -25.33
C HIS A 160 -1.97 3.52 -26.40
N HIS A 161 -2.33 3.13 -27.63
CA HIS A 161 -2.79 4.10 -28.64
C HIS A 161 -4.17 4.66 -28.28
N LEU A 162 -5.07 3.83 -27.74
CA LEU A 162 -6.38 4.28 -27.25
C LEU A 162 -6.22 5.27 -26.09
N ALA A 163 -5.33 4.99 -25.14
CA ALA A 163 -5.02 5.94 -24.06
C ALA A 163 -4.52 7.30 -24.59
N LYS A 164 -3.62 7.29 -25.59
CA LYS A 164 -3.14 8.53 -26.25
C LYS A 164 -4.23 9.29 -27.00
N ALA A 165 -5.28 8.59 -27.44
CA ALA A 165 -6.45 9.20 -28.07
C ALA A 165 -7.47 9.75 -27.05
N GLY A 166 -7.20 9.62 -25.74
CA GLY A 166 -8.08 10.11 -24.66
C GLY A 166 -9.11 9.09 -24.18
N GLU A 167 -9.04 7.84 -24.66
CA GLU A 167 -9.89 6.75 -24.17
C GLU A 167 -9.44 6.24 -22.80
N GLN A 168 -10.39 5.69 -22.05
CA GLN A 168 -10.12 5.07 -20.75
C GLN A 168 -9.64 3.64 -20.96
N ILE A 169 -8.55 3.26 -20.29
CA ILE A 169 -7.94 1.92 -20.42
C ILE A 169 -7.67 1.30 -19.05
N LEU A 170 -7.55 -0.01 -19.01
CA LEU A 170 -6.98 -0.77 -17.90
C LEU A 170 -5.93 -1.74 -18.45
N ASP A 171 -4.66 -1.42 -18.20
CA ASP A 171 -3.48 -2.18 -18.66
C ASP A 171 -3.07 -3.21 -17.59
N LEU A 172 -3.65 -4.41 -17.68
CA LEU A 172 -3.44 -5.48 -16.69
C LEU A 172 -2.00 -6.02 -16.78
N GLU A 173 -1.45 -6.14 -17.98
CA GLU A 173 -0.06 -6.57 -18.18
C GLU A 173 0.91 -5.57 -17.56
N GLY A 174 0.66 -4.28 -17.73
CA GLY A 174 1.42 -3.19 -17.13
C GLY A 174 1.36 -3.21 -15.60
N LEU A 175 0.16 -3.39 -15.03
CA LEU A 175 -0.01 -3.51 -13.58
C LEU A 175 0.74 -4.72 -12.99
N ALA A 176 0.76 -5.83 -13.73
CA ALA A 176 1.47 -7.07 -13.40
C ALA A 176 2.98 -7.04 -13.73
N ASN A 177 3.48 -5.97 -14.37
CA ASN A 177 4.84 -5.91 -14.90
C ASN A 177 5.23 -7.14 -15.75
N HIS A 178 4.29 -7.60 -16.58
CA HIS A 178 4.39 -8.81 -17.39
C HIS A 178 4.34 -8.45 -18.89
N ARG A 179 4.86 -9.31 -19.78
CA ARG A 179 4.72 -9.17 -21.25
C ARG A 179 4.12 -10.42 -21.87
N GLY A 180 2.88 -10.74 -21.51
CA GLY A 180 2.15 -11.88 -22.06
C GLY A 180 2.85 -13.24 -21.92
N SER A 181 2.14 -14.30 -22.27
CA SER A 181 2.59 -15.68 -22.05
C SER A 181 3.90 -16.08 -22.77
N LEU A 182 4.30 -15.35 -23.82
CA LEU A 182 5.48 -15.69 -24.63
C LEU A 182 6.75 -14.87 -24.31
N PHE A 183 6.64 -13.68 -23.71
CA PHE A 183 7.80 -12.80 -23.53
C PHE A 183 8.21 -12.61 -22.06
N GLY A 184 7.45 -13.15 -21.11
CA GLY A 184 7.85 -13.30 -19.72
C GLY A 184 7.91 -12.00 -18.92
N GLU A 185 8.67 -12.02 -17.81
CA GLU A 185 8.79 -10.91 -16.87
C GLU A 185 9.56 -9.72 -17.46
N GLN A 186 9.13 -8.51 -17.12
CA GLN A 186 9.89 -7.29 -17.41
C GLN A 186 10.98 -7.04 -16.36
N ALA A 187 11.90 -6.12 -16.64
CA ALA A 187 12.87 -5.65 -15.66
C ALA A 187 12.14 -5.18 -14.38
N GLY A 188 12.57 -5.68 -13.22
CA GLY A 188 11.95 -5.39 -11.93
C GLY A 188 11.03 -6.50 -11.38
N GLY A 189 10.74 -7.53 -12.16
CA GLY A 189 9.95 -8.69 -11.73
C GLY A 189 8.46 -8.39 -11.54
N GLN A 190 7.65 -9.43 -11.40
CA GLN A 190 6.22 -9.24 -11.12
C GLN A 190 5.99 -8.74 -9.69
N PRO A 191 5.01 -7.85 -9.46
CA PRO A 191 4.63 -7.48 -8.11
C PRO A 191 4.04 -8.69 -7.37
N SER A 192 3.99 -8.63 -6.04
CA SER A 192 3.21 -9.61 -5.30
C SER A 192 1.74 -9.55 -5.71
N GLN A 193 1.01 -10.64 -5.52
CA GLN A 193 -0.44 -10.68 -5.72
C GLN A 193 -1.16 -9.54 -4.96
N LYS A 194 -0.70 -9.21 -3.74
CA LYS A 194 -1.29 -8.13 -2.96
C LYS A 194 -1.08 -6.78 -3.62
N MET A 195 0.15 -6.51 -4.05
CA MET A 195 0.52 -5.26 -4.73
C MET A 195 -0.19 -5.12 -6.08
N PHE A 196 -0.32 -6.20 -6.85
CA PHE A 196 -1.11 -6.21 -8.08
C PHE A 196 -2.57 -5.81 -7.81
N GLU A 197 -3.22 -6.46 -6.83
CA GLU A 197 -4.60 -6.13 -6.45
C GLU A 197 -4.74 -4.68 -5.96
N THR A 198 -3.78 -4.17 -5.19
CA THR A 198 -3.79 -2.77 -4.73
C THR A 198 -3.70 -1.83 -5.93
N ARG A 199 -2.78 -2.06 -6.87
CA ARG A 199 -2.66 -1.25 -8.09
C ARG A 199 -3.92 -1.31 -8.95
N LEU A 200 -4.49 -2.51 -9.11
CA LEU A 200 -5.74 -2.71 -9.85
C LEU A 200 -6.90 -1.92 -9.24
N ALA A 201 -7.07 -1.98 -7.92
CA ALA A 201 -8.12 -1.22 -7.25
C ALA A 201 -7.91 0.30 -7.42
N GLN A 202 -6.67 0.78 -7.37
CA GLN A 202 -6.38 2.21 -7.62
C GLN A 202 -6.72 2.65 -9.05
N GLU A 203 -6.36 1.84 -10.04
CA GLU A 203 -6.69 2.16 -11.43
C GLU A 203 -8.20 2.21 -11.62
N LEU A 204 -8.93 1.23 -11.06
CA LEU A 204 -10.40 1.20 -11.09
C LEU A 204 -11.02 2.45 -10.45
N ASP A 205 -10.53 2.87 -9.27
CA ASP A 205 -11.03 4.08 -8.58
C ASP A 205 -10.86 5.36 -9.43
N GLY A 206 -9.87 5.40 -10.33
CA GLY A 206 -9.64 6.51 -11.24
C GLY A 206 -10.51 6.52 -12.50
N LEU A 207 -11.26 5.44 -12.76
CA LEU A 207 -12.09 5.30 -13.96
C LEU A 207 -13.45 5.97 -13.78
N ASP A 208 -13.94 6.61 -14.83
CA ASP A 208 -15.34 7.05 -14.94
C ASP A 208 -16.21 5.85 -15.35
N PRO A 209 -17.16 5.40 -14.49
CA PRO A 209 -18.03 4.26 -14.79
C PRO A 209 -18.97 4.49 -15.99
N ALA A 210 -19.25 5.75 -16.35
CA ALA A 210 -20.12 6.07 -17.48
C ALA A 210 -19.40 5.93 -18.84
N ARG A 211 -18.07 5.96 -18.84
CA ARG A 211 -17.22 5.87 -20.03
C ARG A 211 -16.80 4.44 -20.33
N LEU A 212 -16.52 4.17 -21.60
CA LEU A 212 -16.02 2.87 -22.05
C LEU A 212 -14.57 2.69 -21.61
N THR A 213 -14.28 1.59 -20.92
CA THR A 213 -12.93 1.16 -20.51
C THR A 213 -12.46 0.05 -21.43
N TRP A 214 -11.32 0.24 -22.08
CA TRP A 214 -10.68 -0.81 -22.86
C TRP A 214 -9.72 -1.63 -22.00
N ILE A 215 -9.75 -2.94 -22.15
CA ILE A 215 -8.90 -3.89 -21.40
C ILE A 215 -8.33 -4.89 -22.39
N GLU A 216 -7.09 -5.32 -22.23
CA GLU A 216 -6.56 -6.45 -23.00
C GLU A 216 -6.98 -7.81 -22.40
N ALA A 217 -7.25 -8.78 -23.26
CA ALA A 217 -7.39 -10.17 -22.84
C ALA A 217 -6.03 -10.85 -22.73
N GLU A 218 -5.82 -11.69 -21.72
CA GLU A 218 -4.79 -12.71 -21.82
C GLU A 218 -5.26 -13.81 -22.79
N SER A 219 -4.44 -14.12 -23.79
CA SER A 219 -4.70 -15.26 -24.66
C SER A 219 -4.51 -16.53 -23.82
N SER A 220 -5.59 -17.30 -23.63
CA SER A 220 -5.50 -18.70 -23.18
C SER A 220 -4.93 -19.59 -24.28
#